data_AF-A0A955GMX2-F1
#
_entry.id   AF-A0A955GMX2-F1
#
_cell.length_a   1.000
_cell.length_b   1.000
_cell.length_c   1.000
_cell.angle_alpha   90.00
_cell.angle_beta   90.00
_cell.angle_gamma   90.00
#
_symmetry.space_group_name_H-M   'P 1'
#
loop_
_entity.id
_entity.type
_entity.pdbx_description
1 polymer ?
#
loop_
_entity_poly.entity_id
_entity_poly.type
_entity_poly.pdbx_seq_one_letter_code
_entity_poly.pdbx_strand_id
1 'polypeptide(L)' 'MLILKIFVVGLAILIGAILLNGFAQLVKLPTWYTFLQSKVTLNIISIVWLFVAYPFLLGLFAYLASKLLKI' A
#
# COMPACT_ATOMS: atom_id res chain seq x y z
N MET A 1 -23.84 1.96 -10.46
CA MET A 1 -23.38 1.30 -9.21
C MET A 1 -21.92 0.85 -9.25
N LEU A 2 -21.36 0.45 -10.41
CA LEU A 2 -19.95 0.04 -10.53
C LEU A 2 -18.94 1.13 -10.07
N ILE A 3 -19.18 2.39 -10.44
CA ILE A 3 -18.33 3.53 -10.05
C ILE A 3 -18.22 3.66 -8.52
N LEU A 4 -19.34 3.51 -7.80
CA LEU A 4 -19.34 3.54 -6.34
C LEU A 4 -18.51 2.40 -5.76
N LYS A 5 -18.59 1.20 -6.34
CA LYS A 5 -17.79 0.05 -5.90
C LYS A 5 -16.29 0.29 -6.11
N ILE A 6 -15.89 0.84 -7.27
CA ILE A 6 -14.50 1.23 -7.55
C ILE A 6 -14.02 2.27 -6.54
N PHE A 7 -14.86 3.27 -6.24
CA PHE A 7 -14.54 4.29 -5.25
C PHE A 7 -14.28 3.70 -3.86
N VAL A 8 -15.12 2.76 -3.40
CA VAL A 8 -14.92 2.09 -2.10
C VAL A 8 -13.64 1.25 -2.08
N VAL A 9 -13.31 0.54 -3.16
CA VAL A 9 -12.02 -0.18 -3.27
C VAL A 9 -10.85 0.82 -3.21
N GLY A 10 -10.96 1.97 -3.89
CA GLY A 10 -9.97 3.04 -3.82
C GLY A 10 -9.78 3.57 -2.40
N LEU A 11 -10.86 3.76 -1.64
CA LEU A 11 -10.79 4.15 -0.22
C LEU A 11 -10.10 3.08 0.64
N ALA A 12 -10.34 1.80 0.38
CA ALA A 12 -9.67 0.73 1.10
C ALA A 12 -8.15 0.71 0.83
N ILE A 13 -7.75 0.91 -0.43
CA ILE A 13 -6.33 1.05 -0.81
C ILE A 13 -5.72 2.28 -0.13
N LEU A 14 -6.44 3.41 -0.08
CA LEU A 14 -5.97 4.63 0.59
C LEU A 14 -5.73 4.40 2.09
N ILE A 15 -6.69 3.77 2.78
CA ILE A 15 -6.54 3.39 4.20
C ILE A 15 -5.33 2.46 4.37
N GLY A 16 -5.21 1.44 3.52
CA GLY A 16 -4.07 0.53 3.52
C GLY A 16 -2.74 1.28 3.36
N ALA A 17 -2.67 2.22 2.43
CA ALA A 17 -1.46 3.02 2.20
C ALA A 17 -1.08 3.89 3.41
N ILE A 18 -2.05 4.49 4.10
CA ILE A 18 -1.79 5.27 5.33
C ILE A 18 -1.24 4.36 6.42
N LEU A 19 -1.86 3.18 6.63
CA LEU A 19 -1.41 2.20 7.63
C LEU A 19 -0.01 1.67 7.32
N LEU A 20 0.28 1.32 6.07
CA LEU A 20 1.60 0.84 5.65
C LEU A 20 2.68 1.91 5.76
N ASN A 21 2.36 3.17 5.48
CA ASN A 21 3.30 4.28 5.71
C ASN A 21 3.62 4.45 7.20
N GLY A 22 2.61 4.36 8.07
CA GLY A 22 2.81 4.36 9.52
C GLY A 22 3.67 3.19 9.98
N PHE A 23 3.36 1.97 9.52
CA PHE A 23 4.15 0.77 9.81
C PHE A 23 5.60 0.91 9.35
N ALA A 24 5.82 1.35 8.11
CA ALA A 24 7.17 1.54 7.57
C ALA A 24 8.01 2.50 8.42
N GLN A 25 7.41 3.60 8.92
CA GLN A 25 8.08 4.51 9.83
C GLN A 25 8.45 3.84 11.16
N LEU A 26 7.55 3.04 11.73
CA LEU A 26 7.80 2.31 12.98
C LEU A 26 8.96 1.30 12.84
N VAL A 27 9.04 0.59 11.71
CA VAL A 27 10.08 -0.42 11.46
C VAL A 27 11.30 0.12 10.69
N LYS A 28 11.39 1.45 10.51
CA LYS A 28 12.48 2.14 9.78
C LYS A 28 12.67 1.63 8.34
N LEU A 29 11.61 1.19 7.69
CA LEU A 29 11.59 0.88 6.27
C LEU A 29 11.23 2.13 5.45
N PRO A 30 11.73 2.24 4.21
CA PRO A 30 11.37 3.38 3.35
C PRO A 30 9.90 3.30 2.92
N THR A 31 9.30 4.47 2.75
CA THR A 31 8.02 4.67 2.07
C THR A 31 8.25 5.07 0.62
N TRP A 32 7.21 4.95 -0.21
CA TRP A 32 7.24 5.47 -1.59
C TRP A 32 7.60 6.96 -1.65
N TYR A 33 7.14 7.76 -0.69
CA TYR A 33 7.52 9.17 -0.58
C TYR A 33 9.03 9.35 -0.38
N THR A 34 9.64 8.58 0.54
CA THR A 34 11.09 8.67 0.78
C THR A 34 11.92 8.15 -0.39
N PHE A 35 11.42 7.12 -1.08
CA PHE A 35 12.05 6.56 -2.27
C PHE A 35 12.05 7.55 -3.44
N LEU A 36 10.90 8.16 -3.75
CA LEU A 36 10.75 9.10 -4.87
C LEU A 36 11.50 10.42 -4.67
N GLN A 37 11.77 10.82 -3.42
CA GLN A 37 12.58 12.01 -3.12
C GLN A 37 14.10 11.77 -3.23
N SER A 38 14.54 10.59 -3.70
CA SER A 38 15.95 10.23 -3.88
C SER A 38 16.80 10.30 -2.60
N LYS A 39 16.17 10.20 -1.42
CA LYS A 39 16.85 10.33 -0.10
C LYS A 39 17.32 9.00 0.49
N VAL A 40 17.19 7.89 -0.23
CA VAL A 40 17.43 6.56 0.35
C VAL A 40 18.30 5.69 -0.56
N THR A 41 19.40 5.18 0.00
CA THR A 41 20.13 4.06 -0.58
C THR A 41 19.32 2.78 -0.36
N LEU A 42 18.81 2.19 -1.44
CA LEU A 42 18.01 0.97 -1.34
C LEU A 42 18.91 -0.25 -1.09
N ASN A 43 18.76 -0.86 0.08
CA ASN A 43 19.25 -2.23 0.30
C ASN A 43 18.21 -3.25 -0.21
N ILE A 44 18.59 -4.54 -0.24
CA ILE A 44 17.72 -5.61 -0.73
C ILE A 44 16.39 -5.68 0.03
N ILE A 45 16.41 -5.42 1.34
CA ILE A 45 15.22 -5.43 2.19
C ILE A 45 14.26 -4.31 1.77
N SER A 46 14.76 -3.11 1.53
CA SER A 46 13.98 -1.96 1.06
C SER A 46 13.35 -2.21 -0.31
N ILE A 47 14.05 -2.91 -1.20
CA ILE A 47 13.52 -3.30 -2.51
C ILE A 47 12.37 -4.30 -2.34
N VAL A 48 12.59 -5.38 -1.58
CA VAL A 48 11.55 -6.38 -1.31
C VAL A 48 10.34 -5.74 -0.62
N TRP A 49 10.58 -4.82 0.32
CA TRP A 49 9.53 -4.07 0.98
C TRP A 49 8.71 -3.24 -0.03
N LEU A 50 9.33 -2.34 -0.78
CA LEU A 50 8.62 -1.38 -1.64
C LEU A 50 7.96 -2.04 -2.85
N PHE A 51 8.58 -3.05 -3.45
CA PHE A 51 8.15 -3.60 -4.73
C PHE A 51 7.43 -4.94 -4.62
N VAL A 52 7.49 -5.63 -3.48
CA VAL A 52 6.81 -6.93 -3.28
C VAL A 52 5.82 -6.85 -2.12
N ALA A 53 6.30 -6.56 -0.91
CA ALA A 53 5.45 -6.58 0.27
C ALA A 53 4.40 -5.45 0.25
N TYR A 54 4.80 -4.22 -0.07
CA TYR A 54 3.91 -3.06 -0.06
C TYR A 54 2.77 -3.19 -1.08
N PRO A 55 3.01 -3.54 -2.37
CA PRO A 55 1.93 -3.72 -3.34
C PRO A 55 1.04 -4.93 -3.00
N PHE A 56 1.62 -6.02 -2.48
CA PHE A 56 0.86 -7.18 -2.03
C PHE A 56 -0.11 -6.81 -0.90
N LEU A 57 0.37 -6.10 0.12
CA LEU A 57 -0.47 -5.67 1.25
C LEU A 57 -1.58 -4.71 0.79
N LEU A 58 -1.29 -3.75 -0.09
CA LEU A 58 -2.34 -2.92 -0.70
C LEU A 58 -3.36 -3.76 -1.49
N GLY A 59 -2.89 -4.79 -2.21
CA GLY A 59 -3.73 -5.75 -2.89
C GLY A 59 -4.66 -6.50 -1.93
N LEU A 60 -4.22 -6.81 -0.71
CA LEU A 60 -5.08 -7.42 0.32
C LEU A 60 -6.20 -6.46 0.75
N PHE A 61 -5.92 -5.17 0.95
CA PHE A 61 -6.97 -4.18 1.25
C PHE A 61 -7.99 -4.08 0.11
N ALA A 62 -7.51 -4.05 -1.14
CA ALA A 62 -8.37 -4.06 -2.32
C ALA A 62 -9.22 -5.34 -2.40
N TYR A 63 -8.61 -6.51 -2.20
CA TYR A 63 -9.30 -7.80 -2.22
C TYR A 63 -10.39 -7.89 -1.13
N LEU A 64 -10.08 -7.47 0.10
CA LEU A 64 -11.05 -7.46 1.19
C LEU A 64 -12.25 -6.55 0.87
N ALA A 65 -12.00 -5.36 0.33
CA ALA A 65 -13.06 -4.45 -0.09
C ALA A 65 -13.90 -5.06 -1.24
N SER A 66 -13.26 -5.62 -2.27
CA SER A 66 -13.96 -6.26 -3.39
C SER A 66 -14.82 -7.44 -2.93
N LYS A 67 -14.28 -8.29 -2.03
CA LYS A 67 -15.02 -9.41 -1.43
C LYS A 67 -16.24 -8.95 -0.65
N LEU A 68 -16.13 -7.88 0.14
CA LEU A 68 -17.26 -7.28 0.86
C LEU A 68 -18.31 -6.70 -0.10
N LEU A 69 -17.87 -6.11 -1.20
CA LEU A 69 -18.74 -5.51 -2.22
C LEU A 69 -19.30 -6.51 -3.25
N LYS A 70 -18.94 -7.80 -3.11
CA LYS A 70 -19.29 -8.89 -4.04
C LYS A 70 -18.98 -8.51 -5.50
N ILE A 71 -17.75 -8.07 -5.72
CA ILE A 71 -17.14 -7.79 -7.03
C ILE A 71 -15.83 -8.55 -7.14
#